data_AF-H1KYM7-F1
#
_entry.id   AF-H1KYM7-F1
#
_cell.length_a   1.000
_cell.length_b   1.000
_cell.length_c   1.000
_cell.angle_alpha   90.00
_cell.angle_beta   90.00
_cell.angle_gamma   90.00
#
_symmetry.space_group_name_H-M   'P 1'
#
loop_
_entity.id
_entity.type
_entity.pdbx_description
1 polymer ?
#
loop_
_entity_poly.entity_id
_entity_poly.type
_entity_poly.pdbx_seq_one_letter_code
_entity_poly.pdbx_strand_id
1 'polypeptide(L)'
;MKRIILVLLALIVMPISLGFKIGDINHDGSVDIADVVYLFKHRNIPLDEGDVNCDNSIDIADVVYLFKNYDEMRKPVVFAETFQLEPHWDEGYCIVVDADGKKFVILKEGAKNPNIPDAKVFRVPLKRVVSGDQILLGTAHITKDDTIIDSIKAMQYLNSIAPKYKNELPRLYERYQNGDILDAGRWTKPNYENIINSNPEIVFIYKFKYTESMKKKFDELNINYARTGAY
;
A
#
# COMPACT_ATOMS: atom_id res chain seq x y z
N MET A 1 21.23 2.25 0.22
CA MET A 1 20.54 2.80 1.42
C MET A 1 19.20 3.51 1.13
N LYS A 2 18.79 3.77 -0.12
CA LYS A 2 17.50 4.42 -0.47
C LYS A 2 16.33 3.46 -0.80
N ARG A 3 16.50 2.14 -0.70
CA ARG A 3 15.58 1.17 -1.37
C ARG A 3 14.65 0.36 -0.46
N ILE A 4 14.84 0.33 0.85
CA ILE A 4 14.00 -0.48 1.76
C ILE A 4 12.85 0.34 2.39
N ILE A 5 12.90 1.67 2.28
CA ILE A 5 11.75 2.53 2.55
C ILE A 5 10.62 2.23 1.55
N LEU A 6 10.93 1.65 0.37
CA LEU A 6 10.00 1.46 -0.74
C LEU A 6 8.92 0.40 -0.56
N VAL A 7 8.99 -0.49 0.44
CA VAL A 7 7.99 -1.58 0.59
C VAL A 7 6.70 -1.09 1.20
N LEU A 8 6.80 -0.30 2.28
CA LEU A 8 5.69 0.49 2.79
C LEU A 8 5.42 1.65 1.84
N LEU A 9 6.46 2.23 1.21
CA LEU A 9 6.26 3.22 0.16
C LEU A 9 5.45 2.66 -1.00
N ALA A 10 5.45 1.38 -1.34
CA ALA A 10 4.74 0.87 -2.51
C ALA A 10 3.23 0.69 -2.29
N LEU A 11 2.77 0.70 -1.03
CA LEU A 11 1.38 0.99 -0.68
C LEU A 11 1.11 2.52 -0.64
N ILE A 12 2.16 3.34 -0.53
CA ILE A 12 2.20 4.81 -0.58
C ILE A 12 2.54 5.32 -2.02
N VAL A 13 2.78 4.43 -3.00
CA VAL A 13 3.14 4.70 -4.42
C VAL A 13 2.06 4.15 -5.35
N MET A 14 0.86 3.84 -4.83
CA MET A 14 -0.31 4.40 -5.54
C MET A 14 -0.03 5.90 -5.58
N PRO A 15 0.05 6.50 -6.76
CA PRO A 15 0.89 7.66 -7.00
C PRO A 15 0.65 8.76 -5.95
N ILE A 16 1.56 8.88 -4.96
CA ILE A 16 2.23 10.17 -4.79
C ILE A 16 3.12 10.28 -6.01
N SER A 17 2.49 10.51 -7.15
CA SER A 17 3.19 11.17 -8.19
C SER A 17 3.59 12.51 -7.54
N LEU A 18 4.86 12.87 -7.68
CA LEU A 18 5.16 14.23 -8.12
C LEU A 18 4.55 14.42 -9.52
N GLY A 19 3.27 14.10 -9.66
CA GLY A 19 2.49 14.24 -10.84
C GLY A 19 1.79 15.52 -10.57
N PHE A 20 2.00 16.42 -11.50
CA PHE A 20 1.17 17.58 -11.68
C PHE A 20 -0.26 17.22 -11.30
N LYS A 21 -0.80 17.98 -10.35
CA LYS A 21 -2.16 17.79 -9.90
C LYS A 21 -3.01 17.88 -11.17
N ILE A 22 -3.68 16.79 -11.57
CA ILE A 22 -4.41 16.77 -12.84
C ILE A 22 -5.33 18.01 -12.87
N GLY A 23 -5.16 18.85 -13.88
CA GLY A 23 -5.83 20.16 -14.00
C GLY A 23 -5.01 21.39 -13.61
N ASP A 24 -3.81 21.26 -13.01
CA ASP A 24 -2.84 22.32 -12.74
C ASP A 24 -1.91 22.44 -13.96
N ILE A 25 -2.43 23.08 -15.00
CA ILE A 25 -1.80 23.15 -16.34
C ILE A 25 -0.72 24.23 -16.37
N ASN A 26 -0.86 25.26 -15.52
CA ASN A 26 0.08 26.37 -15.46
C ASN A 26 1.21 26.15 -14.44
N HIS A 27 1.15 25.07 -13.66
CA HIS A 27 2.14 24.64 -12.67
C HIS A 27 2.31 25.61 -11.49
N ASP A 28 1.23 26.29 -11.09
CA ASP A 28 1.23 27.23 -9.96
C ASP A 28 0.92 26.58 -8.60
N GLY A 29 0.60 25.28 -8.60
CA GLY A 29 0.31 24.48 -7.42
C GLY A 29 -1.16 24.49 -7.01
N SER A 30 -2.03 25.19 -7.75
CA SER A 30 -3.48 25.20 -7.58
C SER A 30 -4.17 24.65 -8.83
N VAL A 31 -5.43 24.23 -8.69
CA VAL A 31 -6.29 23.92 -9.84
C VAL A 31 -7.43 24.90 -9.80
N ASP A 32 -7.40 25.88 -10.69
CA ASP A 32 -8.39 26.94 -10.75
C ASP A 32 -8.62 27.51 -12.16
N ILE A 33 -9.24 28.68 -12.24
CA ILE A 33 -9.58 29.30 -13.51
C ILE A 33 -8.34 29.75 -14.30
N ALA A 34 -7.20 29.99 -13.64
CA ALA A 34 -5.94 30.33 -14.28
C ALA A 34 -5.45 29.18 -15.18
N ASP A 35 -5.66 27.92 -14.78
CA ASP A 35 -5.36 26.74 -15.59
C ASP A 35 -6.21 26.65 -16.84
N VAL A 36 -7.51 26.92 -16.72
CA VAL A 36 -8.44 26.99 -17.85
C VAL A 36 -7.98 28.03 -18.86
N VAL A 37 -7.61 29.22 -18.38
CA VAL A 37 -7.13 30.33 -19.22
C VAL A 37 -5.79 29.98 -19.86
N TYR A 38 -4.91 29.29 -19.14
CA TYR A 38 -3.62 28.86 -19.63
C TYR A 38 -3.78 27.83 -20.75
N LEU A 39 -4.54 26.75 -20.53
CA LEU A 39 -4.82 25.72 -21.52
C LEU A 39 -5.52 26.28 -22.77
N PHE A 40 -6.42 27.27 -22.58
CA PHE A 40 -7.05 27.97 -23.70
C PHE A 40 -6.04 28.69 -24.61
N LYS A 41 -4.96 29.24 -24.03
CA LYS A 41 -3.90 29.98 -24.74
C LYS A 41 -2.76 29.08 -25.24
N HIS A 42 -2.52 27.96 -24.55
CA HIS A 42 -1.34 27.11 -24.73
C HIS A 42 -1.74 25.64 -24.88
N ARG A 43 -1.96 25.21 -26.14
CA ARG A 43 -2.31 23.81 -26.46
C ARG A 43 -1.14 22.98 -26.98
N ASN A 44 0.02 23.59 -27.19
CA ASN A 44 1.24 22.90 -27.57
C ASN A 44 2.04 22.54 -26.30
N ILE A 45 1.45 21.70 -25.47
CA ILE A 45 2.00 21.19 -24.21
C ILE A 45 2.04 19.65 -24.27
N PRO A 46 2.76 18.97 -23.37
CA PRO A 46 2.77 17.51 -23.32
C PRO A 46 1.37 16.92 -23.22
N LEU A 47 1.13 15.80 -23.93
CA LEU A 47 -0.18 15.14 -23.98
C LEU A 47 -0.68 14.74 -22.59
N ASP A 48 0.23 14.24 -21.75
CA ASP A 48 -0.03 13.84 -20.37
C ASP A 48 -0.34 15.01 -19.41
N GLU A 49 -0.13 16.25 -19.86
CA GLU A 49 -0.50 17.47 -19.13
C GLU A 49 -1.78 18.10 -19.67
N GLY A 50 -1.92 18.20 -21.00
CA GLY A 50 -3.00 18.95 -21.64
C GLY A 50 -4.28 18.19 -21.97
N ASP A 51 -4.21 16.85 -22.09
CA ASP A 51 -5.35 15.97 -22.37
C ASP A 51 -6.07 15.63 -21.06
N VAL A 52 -6.81 16.61 -20.52
CA VAL A 52 -7.47 16.47 -19.21
C VAL A 52 -8.72 15.61 -19.28
N ASN A 53 -9.26 15.38 -20.49
CA ASN A 53 -10.45 14.55 -20.69
C ASN A 53 -10.09 13.09 -21.12
N CYS A 54 -8.80 12.81 -21.34
CA CYS A 54 -8.22 11.53 -21.74
C CYS A 54 -8.70 11.00 -23.11
N ASP A 55 -8.89 11.87 -24.10
CA ASP A 55 -9.33 11.50 -25.45
C ASP A 55 -8.19 11.35 -26.48
N ASN A 56 -6.93 11.46 -26.03
CA ASN A 56 -5.69 11.46 -26.80
C ASN A 56 -5.53 12.68 -27.72
N SER A 57 -6.18 13.80 -27.42
CA SER A 57 -5.99 15.06 -28.12
C SER A 57 -5.94 16.23 -27.13
N ILE A 58 -5.35 17.36 -27.54
CA ILE A 58 -5.39 18.61 -26.76
C ILE A 58 -6.13 19.64 -27.59
N ASP A 59 -7.42 19.83 -27.30
CA ASP A 59 -8.26 20.76 -28.04
C ASP A 59 -9.20 21.61 -27.15
N ILE A 60 -10.32 22.09 -27.70
CA ILE A 60 -11.26 22.91 -26.93
C ILE A 60 -12.08 22.09 -25.94
N ALA A 61 -12.25 20.79 -26.19
CA ALA A 61 -12.93 19.86 -25.31
C ALA A 61 -12.22 19.77 -23.96
N ASP A 62 -10.89 19.78 -23.94
CA ASP A 62 -10.06 19.84 -22.72
C ASP A 62 -10.30 21.11 -21.91
N VAL A 63 -10.33 22.27 -22.59
CA VAL A 63 -10.63 23.56 -21.94
C VAL A 63 -12.01 23.53 -21.31
N VAL A 64 -13.01 23.03 -22.04
CA VAL A 64 -14.39 22.93 -21.56
C VAL A 64 -14.50 21.92 -20.42
N TYR A 65 -13.77 20.81 -20.49
CA TYR A 65 -13.72 19.80 -19.45
C TYR A 65 -13.11 20.37 -18.17
N LEU A 66 -11.94 21.02 -18.26
CA LEU A 66 -11.31 21.67 -17.11
C LEU A 66 -12.21 22.74 -16.52
N PHE A 67 -12.80 23.61 -17.34
CA PHE A 67 -13.72 24.66 -16.88
C PHE A 67 -14.94 24.10 -16.12
N LYS A 68 -15.46 22.94 -16.51
CA LYS A 68 -16.60 22.31 -15.85
C LYS A 68 -16.22 21.59 -14.55
N ASN A 69 -14.97 21.12 -14.44
CA ASN A 69 -14.57 20.17 -13.42
C ASN A 69 -13.49 20.69 -12.45
N TYR A 70 -12.88 21.87 -12.67
CA TYR A 70 -11.77 22.36 -11.84
C TYR A 70 -12.14 22.46 -10.34
N ASP A 71 -13.39 22.79 -10.00
CA ASP A 71 -13.88 22.81 -8.62
C ASP A 71 -13.87 21.43 -7.94
N GLU A 72 -14.07 20.36 -8.69
CA GLU A 72 -13.97 18.98 -8.22
C GLU A 72 -12.51 18.52 -8.22
N MET A 73 -11.75 18.83 -9.28
CA MET A 73 -10.33 18.46 -9.44
C MET A 73 -9.43 19.13 -8.40
N ARG A 74 -9.83 20.28 -7.85
CA ARG A 74 -9.08 20.94 -6.76
C ARG A 74 -9.31 20.32 -5.39
N LYS A 75 -10.35 19.49 -5.20
CA LYS A 75 -10.63 18.84 -3.90
C LYS A 75 -9.43 17.96 -3.51
N PRO A 76 -9.12 17.85 -2.21
CA PRO A 76 -8.11 16.90 -1.76
C PRO A 76 -8.45 15.50 -2.26
N VAL A 77 -7.49 14.84 -2.94
CA VAL A 77 -7.65 13.43 -3.29
C VAL A 77 -7.62 12.62 -1.99
N VAL A 78 -8.78 12.17 -1.55
CA VAL A 78 -8.91 11.27 -0.40
C VAL A 78 -8.63 9.86 -0.89
N PHE A 79 -7.37 9.44 -0.80
CA PHE A 79 -6.94 8.10 -1.24
C PHE A 79 -7.61 6.96 -0.45
N ALA A 80 -8.05 7.22 0.78
CA ALA A 80 -8.81 6.28 1.61
C ALA A 80 -9.57 7.01 2.75
N GLU A 81 -10.84 6.67 2.96
CA GLU A 81 -11.64 7.23 4.08
C GLU A 81 -11.33 6.56 5.43
N THR A 82 -10.89 5.30 5.38
CA THR A 82 -10.73 4.44 6.56
C THR A 82 -9.27 4.15 6.90
N PHE A 83 -8.31 4.79 6.23
CA PHE A 83 -6.89 4.57 6.46
C PHE A 83 -6.17 5.91 6.53
N GLN A 84 -5.45 6.13 7.63
CA GLN A 84 -4.75 7.40 7.87
C GLN A 84 -3.25 7.16 8.06
N LEU A 85 -2.46 8.07 7.53
CA LEU A 85 -1.01 8.12 7.67
C LEU A 85 -0.59 9.50 8.16
N GLU A 86 0.15 9.54 9.25
CA GLU A 86 0.77 10.76 9.77
C GLU A 86 2.30 10.57 9.77
N PRO A 87 3.00 11.10 8.75
CA PRO A 87 4.43 10.91 8.61
C PRO A 87 5.23 11.84 9.53
N HIS A 88 6.26 11.28 10.20
CA HIS A 88 7.25 11.99 11.01
C HIS A 88 8.66 11.56 10.56
N TRP A 89 8.95 11.73 9.26
CA TRP A 89 10.13 11.12 8.61
C TRP A 89 11.46 11.60 9.16
N ASP A 90 11.55 12.88 9.54
CA ASP A 90 12.75 13.46 10.13
C ASP A 90 13.07 12.83 11.49
N GLU A 91 12.04 12.38 12.20
CA GLU A 91 12.15 11.65 13.47
C GLU A 91 12.24 10.13 13.28
N GLY A 92 12.09 9.65 12.05
CA GLY A 92 12.21 8.24 11.68
C GLY A 92 11.00 7.39 12.05
N TYR A 93 9.80 7.95 12.12
CA TYR A 93 8.58 7.16 12.33
C TYR A 93 7.37 7.66 11.50
N CYS A 94 6.31 6.86 11.49
CA CYS A 94 5.00 7.23 10.96
C CYS A 94 3.91 6.59 11.81
N ILE A 95 2.83 7.34 12.05
CA ILE A 95 1.63 6.83 12.71
C ILE A 95 0.67 6.35 11.62
N VAL A 96 0.16 5.14 11.77
CA VAL A 96 -0.82 4.53 10.87
C VAL A 96 -2.08 4.22 11.66
N VAL A 97 -3.24 4.58 11.10
CA VAL A 97 -4.54 4.18 11.62
C VAL A 97 -5.22 3.29 10.59
N ASP A 98 -5.54 2.06 10.96
CA ASP A 98 -6.25 1.14 10.07
C ASP A 98 -7.76 1.39 10.02
N ALA A 99 -8.45 0.61 9.18
CA ALA A 99 -9.90 0.69 8.97
C ALA A 99 -10.76 0.36 10.19
N ASP A 100 -10.17 -0.16 11.26
CA ASP A 100 -10.83 -0.41 12.54
C ASP A 100 -10.44 0.61 13.61
N GLY A 101 -9.69 1.65 13.25
CA GLY A 101 -9.21 2.69 14.16
C GLY A 101 -7.99 2.30 15.00
N LYS A 102 -7.35 1.14 14.71
CA LYS A 102 -6.16 0.71 15.46
C LYS A 102 -4.96 1.56 15.07
N LYS A 103 -4.24 2.04 16.07
CA LYS A 103 -3.03 2.85 15.89
C LYS A 103 -1.78 1.99 15.88
N PHE A 104 -0.90 2.28 14.93
CA PHE A 104 0.41 1.67 14.80
C PHE A 104 1.46 2.75 14.65
N VAL A 105 2.62 2.55 15.29
CA VAL A 105 3.82 3.36 15.02
C VAL A 105 4.76 2.50 14.21
N ILE A 106 5.01 2.91 12.98
CA ILE A 106 6.04 2.34 12.12
C ILE A 106 7.34 3.07 12.45
N LEU A 107 8.23 2.42 13.19
CA LEU A 107 9.44 3.00 13.72
C LEU A 107 10.66 2.47 12.97
N LYS A 108 11.45 3.36 12.38
CA LYS A 108 12.71 2.97 11.73
C LYS A 108 13.67 2.35 12.74
N GLU A 109 14.43 1.35 12.31
CA GLU A 109 15.51 0.80 13.13
C GLU A 109 16.47 1.91 13.59
N GLY A 110 16.77 1.93 14.89
CA GLY A 110 17.58 2.98 15.53
C GLY A 110 16.85 4.27 15.91
N ALA A 111 15.60 4.49 15.47
CA ALA A 111 14.82 5.66 15.84
C ALA A 111 14.24 5.55 17.27
N LYS A 112 14.00 6.71 17.88
CA LYS A 112 13.42 6.82 19.23
C LYS A 112 11.91 6.61 19.15
N ASN A 113 11.38 5.75 20.01
CA ASN A 113 9.93 5.54 20.09
C ASN A 113 9.22 6.82 20.60
N PRO A 114 8.24 7.37 19.86
CA PRO A 114 7.47 8.53 20.29
C PRO A 114 6.50 8.25 21.45
N ASN A 115 6.29 6.97 21.82
CA ASN A 115 5.39 6.55 22.91
C ASN A 115 3.94 7.06 22.75
N ILE A 116 3.40 6.97 21.53
CA ILE A 116 2.00 7.32 21.25
C ILE A 116 1.07 6.40 22.06
N PRO A 117 0.12 6.96 22.85
CA PRO A 117 -0.83 6.16 23.61
C PRO A 117 -1.62 5.18 22.73
N ASP A 118 -1.81 3.97 23.24
CA ASP A 118 -2.58 2.88 22.61
C ASP A 118 -2.07 2.41 21.24
N ALA A 119 -0.89 2.88 20.80
CA ALA A 119 -0.30 2.51 19.53
C ALA A 119 0.64 1.30 19.67
N LYS A 120 0.48 0.32 18.78
CA LYS A 120 1.44 -0.80 18.66
C LYS A 120 2.65 -0.37 17.85
N VAL A 121 3.85 -0.60 18.38
CA VAL A 121 5.10 -0.19 17.71
C VAL A 121 5.65 -1.35 16.88
N PHE A 122 5.84 -1.10 15.59
CA PHE A 122 6.53 -2.00 14.67
C PHE A 122 7.86 -1.41 14.25
N ARG A 123 8.94 -2.13 14.53
CA ARG A 123 10.26 -1.74 14.03
C ARG A 123 10.42 -2.23 12.59
N VAL A 124 10.75 -1.32 11.68
CA VAL A 124 10.96 -1.64 10.27
C VAL A 124 12.44 -1.69 9.90
N PRO A 125 12.83 -2.61 8.98
CA PRO A 125 11.97 -3.52 8.22
C PRO A 125 11.43 -4.68 9.07
N LEU A 126 10.17 -5.07 8.81
CA LEU A 126 9.59 -6.29 9.39
C LEU A 126 10.32 -7.51 8.84
N LYS A 127 10.56 -8.51 9.69
CA LYS A 127 11.35 -9.70 9.38
C LYS A 127 10.54 -10.99 9.49
N ARG A 128 9.40 -10.97 10.19
CA ARG A 128 8.54 -12.14 10.44
C ARG A 128 7.08 -11.80 10.16
N VAL A 129 6.71 -11.80 8.88
CA VAL A 129 5.36 -11.48 8.41
C VAL A 129 4.63 -12.75 8.00
N VAL A 130 3.32 -12.80 8.27
CA VAL A 130 2.42 -13.81 7.69
C VAL A 130 1.51 -13.16 6.65
N SER A 131 1.56 -13.69 5.43
CA SER A 131 0.77 -13.19 4.29
C SER A 131 -0.52 -14.00 4.17
N GLY A 132 -1.63 -13.46 4.69
CA GLY A 132 -2.99 -13.94 4.46
C GLY A 132 -3.72 -13.22 3.33
N ASP A 133 -3.05 -12.29 2.66
CA ASP A 133 -3.53 -11.56 1.48
C ASP A 133 -2.41 -11.56 0.41
N GLN A 134 -2.76 -11.34 -0.86
CA GLN A 134 -1.83 -11.27 -1.99
C GLN A 134 -1.26 -9.87 -2.22
N ILE A 135 -1.70 -8.85 -1.47
CA ILE A 135 -1.15 -7.49 -1.59
C ILE A 135 0.37 -7.48 -1.49
N LEU A 136 0.95 -8.16 -0.49
CA LEU A 136 2.42 -8.21 -0.33
C LEU A 136 3.13 -8.81 -1.56
N LEU A 137 2.51 -9.79 -2.20
CA LEU A 137 3.05 -10.40 -3.41
C LEU A 137 2.92 -9.49 -4.63
N GLY A 138 1.78 -8.82 -4.78
CA GLY A 138 1.58 -7.81 -5.81
C GLY A 138 2.61 -6.69 -5.66
N THR A 139 2.82 -6.21 -4.43
CA THR A 139 3.86 -5.23 -4.12
C THR A 139 5.25 -5.73 -4.49
N ALA A 140 5.65 -6.92 -4.04
CA ALA A 140 6.95 -7.53 -4.39
C ALA A 140 7.14 -7.65 -5.91
N HIS A 141 6.09 -8.05 -6.63
CA HIS A 141 6.13 -8.18 -8.08
C HIS A 141 6.30 -6.83 -8.79
N ILE A 142 5.59 -5.80 -8.36
CA ILE A 142 5.63 -4.45 -8.97
C ILE A 142 6.96 -3.76 -8.65
N THR A 143 7.42 -3.85 -7.41
CA THR A 143 8.63 -3.15 -6.95
C THR A 143 9.92 -3.89 -7.30
N LYS A 144 9.84 -5.18 -7.64
CA LYS A 144 11.00 -6.07 -7.79
C LYS A 144 11.87 -6.10 -6.52
N ASP A 145 11.23 -6.01 -5.36
CA ASP A 145 11.90 -6.01 -4.06
C ASP A 145 11.74 -7.36 -3.35
N ASP A 146 12.78 -8.18 -3.43
CA ASP A 146 12.82 -9.50 -2.80
C ASP A 146 12.83 -9.43 -1.26
N THR A 147 13.15 -8.28 -0.66
CA THR A 147 13.11 -8.13 0.80
C THR A 147 11.69 -8.28 1.36
N ILE A 148 10.68 -7.96 0.55
CA ILE A 148 9.27 -8.20 0.87
C ILE A 148 9.04 -9.70 1.03
N ILE A 149 9.49 -10.49 0.05
CA ILE A 149 9.36 -11.94 0.08
C ILE A 149 10.17 -12.52 1.24
N ASP A 150 11.40 -12.06 1.47
CA ASP A 150 12.28 -12.51 2.56
C ASP A 150 11.66 -12.32 3.96
N SER A 151 10.82 -11.30 4.13
CA SER A 151 10.09 -11.04 5.37
C SER A 151 8.99 -12.07 5.67
N ILE A 152 8.46 -12.76 4.65
CA ILE A 152 7.37 -13.72 4.78
C ILE A 152 7.89 -15.02 5.42
N LYS A 153 7.28 -15.45 6.53
CA LYS A 153 7.61 -16.69 7.25
C LYS A 153 6.49 -17.73 7.21
N ALA A 154 5.25 -17.30 7.01
CA ALA A 154 4.16 -18.18 6.63
C ALA A 154 3.22 -17.49 5.65
N MET A 155 2.53 -18.27 4.82
CA MET A 155 1.66 -17.72 3.79
C MET A 155 0.43 -18.60 3.57
N GLN A 156 -0.74 -17.97 3.45
CA GLN A 156 -1.96 -18.68 3.06
C GLN A 156 -1.94 -18.99 1.56
N TYR A 157 -2.50 -20.13 1.17
CA TYR A 157 -2.52 -20.61 -0.22
C TYR A 157 -1.13 -20.85 -0.82
N LEU A 158 -0.08 -21.00 0.01
CA LEU A 158 1.31 -21.13 -0.41
C LEU A 158 1.50 -22.17 -1.53
N ASN A 159 1.01 -23.39 -1.32
CA ASN A 159 1.18 -24.51 -2.27
C ASN A 159 0.52 -24.28 -3.62
N SER A 160 -0.47 -23.38 -3.71
CA SER A 160 -1.11 -23.00 -4.98
C SER A 160 -0.49 -21.76 -5.61
N ILE A 161 -0.03 -20.80 -4.81
CA ILE A 161 0.43 -19.50 -5.29
C ILE A 161 1.91 -19.55 -5.70
N ALA A 162 2.78 -20.15 -4.88
CA ALA A 162 4.21 -20.17 -5.19
C ALA A 162 4.53 -20.88 -6.53
N PRO A 163 3.95 -22.06 -6.87
CA PRO A 163 4.17 -22.68 -8.17
C PRO A 163 3.55 -21.89 -9.33
N LYS A 164 2.37 -21.29 -9.11
CA LYS A 164 1.63 -20.54 -10.14
C LYS A 164 2.40 -19.31 -10.61
N TYR A 165 3.02 -18.58 -9.70
CA TYR A 165 3.74 -17.34 -9.99
C TYR A 165 5.26 -17.50 -9.99
N LYS A 166 5.77 -18.69 -10.29
CA LYS A 166 7.21 -18.99 -10.23
C LYS A 166 8.06 -18.11 -11.15
N ASN A 167 7.48 -17.61 -12.25
CA ASN A 167 8.19 -16.76 -13.20
C ASN A 167 8.15 -15.30 -12.76
N GLU A 168 7.03 -14.87 -12.18
CA GLU A 168 6.76 -13.51 -11.74
C GLU A 168 7.38 -13.18 -10.37
N LEU A 169 7.53 -14.20 -9.52
CA LEU A 169 8.06 -14.15 -8.16
C LEU A 169 9.03 -15.33 -7.93
N PRO A 170 10.17 -15.38 -8.63
CA PRO A 170 11.11 -16.51 -8.54
C PRO A 170 11.65 -16.72 -7.12
N ARG A 171 11.87 -15.63 -6.36
CA ARG A 171 12.29 -15.69 -4.95
C ARG A 171 11.27 -16.38 -4.04
N LEU A 172 9.97 -16.16 -4.28
CA LEU A 172 8.90 -16.85 -3.54
C LEU A 172 8.95 -18.35 -3.81
N TYR A 173 9.12 -18.73 -5.08
CA TYR A 173 9.18 -20.13 -5.49
C TYR A 173 10.42 -20.85 -4.94
N GLU A 174 11.59 -20.21 -4.97
CA GLU A 174 12.82 -20.70 -4.36
C GLU A 174 12.63 -21.01 -2.87
N ARG A 175 12.15 -20.02 -2.10
CA ARG A 175 11.91 -20.18 -0.65
C ARG A 175 10.83 -21.21 -0.33
N TYR A 176 9.83 -21.34 -1.19
CA TYR A 176 8.84 -22.41 -1.10
C TYR A 176 9.47 -23.80 -1.28
N GLN A 177 10.32 -23.99 -2.30
CA GLN A 177 11.02 -25.27 -2.53
C GLN A 177 11.96 -25.65 -1.38
N ASN A 178 12.59 -24.66 -0.75
CA ASN A 178 13.50 -24.87 0.38
C ASN A 178 12.77 -25.12 1.71
N GLY A 179 11.45 -24.92 1.78
CA GLY A 179 10.70 -24.99 3.03
C GLY A 179 10.91 -23.79 3.96
N ASP A 180 11.42 -22.67 3.45
CA ASP A 180 11.69 -21.45 4.21
C ASP A 180 10.42 -20.65 4.57
N ILE A 181 9.28 -21.00 3.98
CA ILE A 181 7.97 -20.39 4.21
C ILE A 181 7.00 -21.49 4.61
N LEU A 182 6.37 -21.35 5.78
CA LEU A 182 5.39 -22.31 6.26
C LEU A 182 4.03 -22.12 5.57
N ASP A 183 3.32 -23.22 5.31
CA ASP A 183 1.94 -23.16 4.79
C ASP A 183 0.98 -22.75 5.92
N ALA A 184 0.43 -21.54 5.83
CA ALA A 184 -0.54 -21.01 6.78
C ALA A 184 -1.98 -21.48 6.49
N GLY A 185 -2.17 -22.38 5.52
CA GLY A 185 -3.47 -22.95 5.15
C GLY A 185 -4.30 -22.00 4.29
N ARG A 186 -5.63 -22.08 4.44
CA ARG A 186 -6.59 -21.28 3.67
C ARG A 186 -7.40 -20.39 4.61
N TRP A 187 -8.09 -19.39 4.08
CA TRP A 187 -8.98 -18.55 4.90
C TRP A 187 -10.03 -19.36 5.68
N THR A 188 -10.63 -20.36 5.04
CA THR A 188 -11.64 -21.24 5.66
C THR A 188 -11.06 -22.35 6.53
N LYS A 189 -9.76 -22.63 6.42
CA LYS A 189 -9.05 -23.63 7.21
C LYS A 189 -7.61 -23.17 7.47
N PRO A 190 -7.40 -22.19 8.36
CA PRO A 190 -6.07 -21.69 8.66
C PRO A 190 -5.25 -22.74 9.42
N ASN A 191 -3.96 -22.81 9.14
CA ASN A 191 -3.01 -23.61 9.91
C ASN A 191 -2.40 -22.74 11.01
N TYR A 192 -3.09 -22.66 12.15
CA TYR A 192 -2.66 -21.84 13.28
C TYR A 192 -1.34 -22.31 13.90
N GLU A 193 -1.05 -23.61 13.86
CA GLU A 193 0.23 -24.15 14.35
C GLU A 193 1.41 -23.55 13.57
N ASN A 194 1.35 -23.59 12.23
CA ASN A 194 2.38 -22.98 11.40
C ASN A 194 2.44 -21.45 11.54
N ILE A 195 1.28 -20.79 11.70
CA ILE A 195 1.25 -19.35 11.96
C ILE A 195 1.98 -19.02 13.27
N ILE A 196 1.71 -19.75 14.35
CA ILE A 196 2.36 -19.55 15.66
C ILE A 196 3.86 -19.86 15.56
N ASN A 197 4.22 -20.99 14.95
CA ASN A 197 5.61 -21.42 14.78
C ASN A 197 6.46 -20.45 13.95
N SER A 198 5.82 -19.64 13.09
CA SER A 198 6.50 -18.57 12.34
C SER A 198 6.95 -17.37 13.21
N ASN A 199 6.51 -17.33 14.48
CA ASN A 199 6.75 -16.24 15.44
C ASN A 199 6.52 -14.84 14.84
N PRO A 200 5.29 -14.55 14.38
CA PRO A 200 5.02 -13.39 13.54
C PRO A 200 5.05 -12.08 14.32
N GLU A 201 5.61 -11.05 13.70
CA GLU A 201 5.48 -9.65 14.13
C GLU A 201 4.10 -9.12 13.81
N ILE A 202 3.56 -9.50 12.65
CA ILE A 202 2.20 -9.16 12.21
C ILE A 202 1.68 -10.18 11.18
N VAL A 203 0.36 -10.40 11.20
CA VAL A 203 -0.38 -11.14 10.19
C VAL A 203 -1.23 -10.17 9.37
N PHE A 204 -1.09 -10.19 8.04
CA PHE A 204 -2.02 -9.47 7.16
C PHE A 204 -3.14 -10.41 6.74
N ILE A 205 -4.39 -10.03 6.94
CA ILE A 205 -5.57 -10.81 6.52
C ILE A 205 -6.50 -9.96 5.68
N TYR A 206 -7.04 -10.53 4.61
CA TYR A 206 -8.04 -9.85 3.79
C TYR A 206 -9.32 -9.58 4.60
N LYS A 207 -9.97 -8.42 4.43
CA LYS A 207 -11.22 -8.05 5.13
C LYS A 207 -12.44 -8.60 4.37
N PHE A 208 -13.02 -9.69 4.86
CA PHE A 208 -14.23 -10.30 4.31
C PHE A 208 -14.83 -11.31 5.29
N LYS A 209 -16.03 -11.84 5.01
CA LYS A 209 -16.79 -12.66 5.96
C LYS A 209 -16.06 -13.89 6.52
N TYR A 210 -15.12 -14.48 5.77
CA TYR A 210 -14.43 -15.71 6.19
C TYR A 210 -13.23 -15.48 7.11
N THR A 211 -12.76 -14.24 7.28
CA THR A 211 -11.63 -13.91 8.18
C THR A 211 -12.06 -13.37 9.54
N GLU A 212 -13.36 -13.21 9.80
CA GLU A 212 -13.85 -12.76 11.12
C GLU A 212 -13.53 -13.75 12.24
N SER A 213 -13.55 -15.06 11.97
CA SER A 213 -13.12 -16.08 12.93
C SER A 213 -11.61 -16.04 13.19
N MET A 214 -10.81 -15.73 12.15
CA MET A 214 -9.36 -15.55 12.29
C MET A 214 -9.03 -14.36 13.19
N LYS A 215 -9.77 -13.24 13.04
CA LYS A 215 -9.65 -12.05 13.90
C LYS A 215 -9.76 -12.42 15.38
N LYS A 216 -10.88 -13.04 15.75
CA LYS A 216 -11.14 -13.50 17.12
C LYS A 216 -10.02 -14.42 17.62
N LYS A 217 -9.55 -15.33 16.77
CA LYS A 217 -8.48 -16.25 17.13
C LYS A 217 -7.15 -15.55 17.35
N PHE A 218 -6.79 -14.55 16.55
CA PHE A 218 -5.57 -13.77 16.76
C PHE A 218 -5.65 -12.89 18.00
N ASP A 219 -6.83 -12.34 18.31
CA ASP A 219 -7.06 -11.64 19.58
C ASP A 219 -6.83 -12.58 20.78
N GLU A 220 -7.40 -13.80 20.74
CA GLU A 220 -7.18 -14.85 21.77
C GLU A 220 -5.70 -15.24 21.93
N LEU A 221 -4.97 -15.31 20.83
CA LEU A 221 -3.56 -15.72 20.79
C LEU A 221 -2.59 -14.56 21.04
N ASN A 222 -3.09 -13.34 21.25
CA ASN A 222 -2.30 -12.12 21.33
C ASN A 222 -1.34 -11.91 20.13
N ILE A 223 -1.80 -12.29 18.94
CA ILE A 223 -1.06 -12.12 17.68
C ILE A 223 -1.48 -10.79 17.06
N ASN A 224 -0.51 -9.96 16.67
CA ASN A 224 -0.80 -8.74 15.94
C ASN A 224 -1.30 -9.06 14.53
N TYR A 225 -2.37 -8.39 14.10
CA TYR A 225 -2.84 -8.48 12.74
C TYR A 225 -3.31 -7.12 12.22
N ALA A 226 -3.27 -6.97 10.91
CA ALA A 226 -3.89 -5.87 10.18
C ALA A 226 -4.86 -6.46 9.14
N ARG A 227 -5.99 -5.78 8.93
CA ARG A 227 -6.95 -6.16 7.91
C ARG A 227 -6.74 -5.33 6.65
N THR A 228 -6.55 -6.01 5.54
CA THR A 228 -6.27 -5.40 4.23
C THR A 228 -7.41 -5.63 3.26
N GLY A 229 -7.60 -4.69 2.32
CA GLY A 229 -8.74 -4.70 1.40
C GLY A 229 -10.02 -4.13 2.03
N ALA A 230 -10.82 -3.46 1.20
CA ALA A 230 -12.16 -3.02 1.52
C ALA A 230 -12.96 -3.07 0.21
N TYR A 231 -14.00 -3.89 0.19
CA TYR A 231 -15.18 -3.66 -0.65
C TYR A 231 -16.33 -3.32 0.29
#